data_AF-A0A960U382-F1
#
_entry.id   AF-A0A960U382-F1
#
_cell.length_a   1.000
_cell.length_b   1.000
_cell.length_c   1.000
_cell.angle_alpha   90.00
_cell.angle_beta   90.00
_cell.angle_gamma   90.00
#
_symmetry.space_group_name_H-M   'P 1'
#
loop_
_entity.id
_entity.type
_entity.pdbx_description
1 polymer ?
#
loop_
_entity_poly.entity_id
_entity_poly.type
_entity_poly.pdbx_seq_one_letter_code
_entity_poly.pdbx_strand_id
1 'polypeptide(L)'
;LSSNDPNLQNIPVRSDDGRRIRDCFIAAEGQVFLSCDYSQVELRLLAHYCKEGPLVEAFHQGQDIHRRTASEIFGVAQEAVTANQRSAAKAINFGIVYGMSAFRLSNELDIPRADAQQYIDAYFERYSQVRQYMDDAIESAKKKGYAETWWGRRRPIADLKSRNVRDRMAGECIAINTPI
;
A
#
# COMPACT_ATOMS: atom_id res chain seq x y z
N LEU A 1 15.48 4.31 5.26
CA LEU A 1 16.84 3.74 5.39
C LEU A 1 17.09 2.85 4.19
N SER A 2 18.26 2.89 3.57
CA SER A 2 18.67 1.95 2.51
C SER A 2 19.75 1.01 3.05
N SER A 3 19.84 -0.20 2.49
CA SER A 3 20.86 -1.21 2.85
C SER A 3 21.69 -1.52 1.62
N ASN A 4 23.02 -1.50 1.76
CA ASN A 4 23.97 -1.89 0.71
C ASN A 4 25.02 -2.81 1.35
N ASP A 5 25.60 -3.70 0.54
CA ASP A 5 26.70 -4.61 0.93
C ASP A 5 26.53 -5.32 2.30
N PRO A 6 25.47 -6.14 2.49
CA PRO A 6 24.45 -6.53 1.52
C PRO A 6 23.18 -5.66 1.55
N ASN A 7 22.41 -5.67 0.46
CA ASN A 7 21.06 -5.13 0.48
C ASN A 7 20.09 -6.14 1.12
N LEU A 8 19.89 -6.01 2.44
CA LEU A 8 19.00 -6.89 3.22
C LEU A 8 17.54 -6.82 2.77
N GLN A 9 17.11 -5.72 2.14
CA GLN A 9 15.74 -5.54 1.65
C GLN A 9 15.45 -6.42 0.42
N ASN A 10 16.48 -6.87 -0.28
CA ASN A 10 16.35 -7.72 -1.47
C ASN A 10 16.30 -9.23 -1.14
N ILE A 11 16.50 -9.63 0.13
CA ILE A 11 16.38 -11.04 0.52
C ILE A 11 14.90 -11.44 0.39
N PRO A 12 14.55 -12.45 -0.45
CA PRO A 12 13.15 -12.80 -0.68
C PRO A 12 12.39 -13.13 0.61
N VAL A 13 11.23 -12.51 0.82
CA VAL A 13 10.47 -12.67 2.08
C VAL A 13 9.71 -14.00 2.12
N ARG A 14 9.10 -14.41 0.99
CA ARG A 14 8.14 -15.53 0.90
C ARG A 14 8.62 -16.69 0.02
N SER A 15 9.93 -16.96 -0.02
CA SER A 15 10.48 -18.15 -0.70
C SER A 15 11.28 -19.02 0.24
N ASP A 16 11.41 -20.29 -0.09
CA ASP A 16 12.23 -21.24 0.67
C ASP A 16 13.70 -20.85 0.63
N ASP A 17 14.20 -20.40 -0.52
CA ASP A 17 15.57 -19.89 -0.63
C ASP A 17 15.79 -18.65 0.24
N GLY A 18 14.82 -17.73 0.28
CA GLY A 18 14.89 -16.55 1.14
C GLY A 18 14.86 -16.91 2.63
N ARG A 19 14.14 -17.97 3.00
CA ARG A 19 14.17 -18.53 4.36
C ARG A 19 15.56 -19.08 4.69
N ARG A 20 16.13 -19.90 3.81
CA ARG A 20 17.48 -20.48 3.99
C ARG A 20 18.56 -19.41 4.12
N ILE A 21 18.48 -18.33 3.35
CA ILE A 21 19.41 -17.19 3.48
C ILE A 21 19.27 -16.52 4.86
N ARG A 22 18.04 -16.32 5.35
CA ARG A 22 17.80 -15.75 6.69
C ARG A 22 18.31 -16.66 7.80
N ASP A 23 18.27 -17.98 7.61
CA ASP A 23 18.78 -18.96 8.59
C ASP A 23 20.31 -18.88 8.75
N CYS A 24 21.03 -18.28 7.79
CA CYS A 24 22.47 -18.02 7.92
C CYS A 24 22.79 -16.90 8.91
N PHE A 25 21.82 -16.06 9.27
CA PHE A 25 21.98 -15.07 10.33
C PHE A 25 21.76 -15.79 11.66
N ILE A 26 22.84 -15.94 12.44
CA ILE A 26 22.83 -16.64 13.72
C ILE A 26 23.10 -15.66 14.87
N ALA A 27 22.43 -15.88 15.99
CA ALA A 27 22.73 -15.17 17.22
C ALA A 27 24.04 -15.70 17.82
N ALA A 28 24.75 -14.85 18.57
CA ALA A 28 25.92 -15.29 19.32
C ALA A 28 25.53 -16.29 20.42
N GLU A 29 26.49 -17.05 20.92
CA GLU A 29 26.27 -18.02 22.00
C GLU A 29 25.65 -17.34 23.23
N GLY A 30 24.61 -17.97 23.78
CA GLY A 30 23.83 -17.42 24.91
C GLY A 30 22.88 -16.27 24.53
N GLN A 31 22.74 -15.91 23.26
CA GLN A 31 21.84 -14.87 22.78
C GLN A 31 20.75 -15.40 21.84
N VAL A 32 19.71 -14.58 21.63
CA VAL A 32 18.61 -14.85 20.71
C VAL A 32 18.32 -13.62 19.86
N PHE A 33 17.78 -13.83 18.65
CA PHE A 33 17.20 -12.74 17.88
C PHE A 33 15.75 -12.49 18.29
N LEU A 34 15.43 -11.21 18.50
CA LEU A 34 14.06 -10.73 18.66
C LEU A 34 13.67 -9.93 17.42
N SER A 35 12.56 -10.30 16.79
CA SER A 35 11.99 -9.56 15.66
C SER A 35 10.78 -8.77 16.13
N CYS A 36 10.81 -7.46 15.92
CA CYS A 36 9.72 -6.54 16.20
C CYS A 36 9.34 -5.84 14.89
N ASP A 37 8.09 -5.97 14.47
CA ASP A 37 7.59 -5.42 13.20
C ASP A 37 6.33 -4.57 13.40
N TYR A 38 6.20 -3.51 12.62
CA TYR A 38 4.98 -2.71 12.59
C TYR A 38 3.97 -3.32 11.61
N SER A 39 3.03 -4.09 12.16
CA SER A 39 1.98 -4.74 11.38
C SER A 39 1.15 -3.75 10.56
N GLN A 40 1.34 -3.79 9.24
CA GLN A 40 0.57 -3.02 8.24
C GLN A 40 0.62 -1.51 8.47
N VAL A 41 1.79 -0.98 8.86
CA VAL A 41 1.97 0.44 9.22
C VAL A 41 1.44 1.41 8.16
N GLU A 42 1.70 1.16 6.88
CA GLU A 42 1.28 2.04 5.78
C GLU A 42 -0.25 2.15 5.69
N LEU A 43 -0.98 1.04 5.82
CA LEU A 43 -2.45 1.08 5.81
C LEU A 43 -3.03 1.74 7.05
N ARG A 44 -2.35 1.62 8.20
CA ARG A 44 -2.73 2.35 9.42
C ARG A 44 -2.51 3.85 9.27
N LEU A 45 -1.41 4.25 8.64
CA LEU A 45 -1.14 5.66 8.31
C LEU A 45 -2.17 6.18 7.31
N LEU A 46 -2.50 5.41 6.26
CA LEU A 46 -3.57 5.77 5.34
C LEU A 46 -4.88 6.01 6.10
N ALA A 47 -5.31 5.07 6.94
CA ALA A 47 -6.52 5.19 7.75
C ALA A 47 -6.53 6.45 8.62
N HIS A 48 -5.37 6.77 9.21
CA HIS A 48 -5.19 7.98 10.00
C HIS A 48 -5.34 9.26 9.15
N TYR A 49 -4.69 9.31 7.99
CA TYR A 49 -4.69 10.47 7.11
C TYR A 49 -6.04 10.73 6.44
N CYS A 50 -6.68 9.68 5.92
CA CYS A 50 -7.99 9.81 5.28
C CYS A 50 -9.14 9.90 6.28
N LYS A 51 -8.91 9.55 7.56
CA LYS A 51 -9.94 9.51 8.61
C LYS A 51 -11.15 8.65 8.22
N GLU A 52 -10.89 7.59 7.45
CA GLU A 52 -11.92 6.70 6.95
C GLU A 52 -12.47 5.82 8.07
N GLY A 53 -13.71 6.10 8.52
CA GLY A 53 -14.33 5.47 9.69
C GLY A 53 -14.29 3.94 9.64
N PRO A 54 -14.78 3.31 8.55
CA PRO A 54 -14.74 1.86 8.37
C PRO A 54 -13.32 1.26 8.49
N LEU A 55 -12.32 1.94 7.93
CA LEU A 55 -10.92 1.49 7.92
C LEU A 55 -10.29 1.61 9.31
N VAL A 56 -10.52 2.73 9.99
CA VAL A 56 -10.07 2.97 11.37
C VAL A 56 -10.69 1.96 12.33
N GLU A 57 -12.00 1.73 12.22
CA GLU A 57 -12.74 0.75 13.03
C GLU A 57 -12.20 -0.67 12.83
N ALA A 58 -11.93 -1.07 11.58
CA ALA A 58 -11.35 -2.39 11.28
C ALA A 58 -10.04 -2.61 12.05
N PHE A 59 -9.16 -1.60 12.07
CA PHE A 59 -7.89 -1.69 12.79
C PHE A 59 -8.07 -1.71 14.31
N HIS A 60 -9.04 -0.98 14.86
CA HIS A 60 -9.34 -1.00 16.30
C HIS A 60 -9.91 -2.34 16.76
N GLN A 61 -10.71 -2.99 15.92
CA GLN A 61 -11.31 -4.29 16.21
C GLN A 61 -10.38 -5.48 15.89
N GLY A 62 -9.15 -5.21 15.41
CA GLY A 62 -8.20 -6.27 15.04
C GLY A 62 -8.65 -7.11 13.84
N GLN A 63 -9.51 -6.56 12.97
CA GLN A 63 -9.99 -7.25 11.79
C GLN A 63 -8.87 -7.38 10.74
N ASP A 64 -8.93 -8.46 9.95
CA ASP A 64 -8.09 -8.61 8.78
C ASP A 64 -8.61 -7.70 7.66
N ILE A 65 -7.95 -6.58 7.45
CA ILE A 65 -8.42 -5.57 6.50
C ILE A 65 -8.49 -6.11 5.07
N HIS A 66 -7.61 -7.05 4.70
CA HIS A 66 -7.64 -7.64 3.36
C HIS A 66 -8.82 -8.59 3.20
N ARG A 67 -9.17 -9.35 4.24
CA ARG A 67 -10.41 -10.16 4.22
C ARG A 67 -11.65 -9.28 4.19
N ARG A 68 -11.67 -8.17 4.94
CA ARG A 68 -12.78 -7.22 4.91
C ARG A 68 -12.95 -6.62 3.51
N THR A 69 -11.88 -6.08 2.93
CA THR A 69 -11.90 -5.56 1.55
C THR A 69 -12.34 -6.66 0.56
N ALA A 70 -11.84 -7.88 0.68
CA ALA A 70 -12.24 -8.99 -0.19
C ALA A 70 -13.72 -9.33 -0.06
N SER A 71 -14.23 -9.43 1.17
CA SER A 71 -15.64 -9.70 1.45
C SER A 71 -16.55 -8.68 0.76
N GLU A 72 -16.17 -7.40 0.85
CA GLU A 72 -16.91 -6.30 0.24
C GLU A 72 -16.83 -6.32 -1.29
N ILE A 73 -15.62 -6.47 -1.87
CA ILE A 73 -15.42 -6.47 -3.33
C ILE A 73 -16.05 -7.69 -4.02
N PHE A 74 -15.92 -8.87 -3.41
CA PHE A 74 -16.41 -10.13 -3.99
C PHE A 74 -17.84 -10.47 -3.54
N GLY A 75 -18.45 -9.69 -2.67
CA GLY A 75 -19.81 -9.90 -2.18
C GLY A 75 -20.01 -11.20 -1.40
N VAL A 76 -18.98 -11.66 -0.67
CA VAL A 76 -19.02 -12.88 0.14
C VAL A 76 -18.82 -12.56 1.62
N ALA A 77 -19.31 -13.40 2.54
CA ALA A 77 -19.04 -13.24 3.96
C ALA A 77 -17.53 -13.30 4.26
N GLN A 78 -17.04 -12.58 5.27
CA GLN A 78 -15.60 -12.51 5.61
C GLN A 78 -15.00 -13.89 5.91
N GLU A 79 -15.80 -14.79 6.47
CA GLU A 79 -15.43 -16.16 6.80
C GLU A 79 -15.28 -17.01 5.54
N ALA A 80 -16.09 -16.71 4.51
CA ALA A 80 -16.08 -17.37 3.21
C ALA A 80 -15.00 -16.83 2.25
N VAL A 81 -14.26 -15.78 2.63
CA VAL A 81 -13.15 -15.25 1.84
C VAL A 81 -12.05 -16.29 1.70
N THR A 82 -11.77 -16.66 0.45
CA THR A 82 -10.68 -17.57 0.08
C THR A 82 -9.31 -16.89 0.19
N ALA A 83 -8.24 -17.69 0.28
CA ALA A 83 -6.87 -17.18 0.31
C ALA A 83 -6.52 -16.36 -0.96
N ASN A 84 -7.07 -16.75 -2.11
CA ASN A 84 -6.86 -16.04 -3.38
C ASN A 84 -7.58 -14.69 -3.37
N GLN A 85 -8.85 -14.64 -2.95
CA GLN A 85 -9.59 -13.38 -2.81
C GLN A 85 -8.94 -12.42 -1.83
N ARG A 86 -8.47 -12.93 -0.68
CA ARG A 86 -7.71 -12.14 0.30
C ARG A 86 -6.41 -11.60 -0.31
N SER A 87 -5.70 -12.39 -1.10
CA SER A 87 -4.46 -11.96 -1.76
C SER A 87 -4.73 -10.91 -2.85
N ALA A 88 -5.82 -11.05 -3.61
CA ALA A 88 -6.25 -10.05 -4.57
C ALA A 88 -6.62 -8.74 -3.88
N ALA A 89 -7.42 -8.78 -2.81
CA ALA A 89 -7.75 -7.60 -2.02
C ALA A 89 -6.52 -6.96 -1.35
N LYS A 90 -5.50 -7.75 -0.99
CA LYS A 90 -4.21 -7.22 -0.56
C LYS A 90 -3.55 -6.41 -1.67
N ALA A 91 -3.45 -6.96 -2.88
CA ALA A 91 -2.89 -6.25 -4.02
C ALA A 91 -3.71 -5.00 -4.38
N ILE A 92 -5.03 -5.03 -4.22
CA ILE A 92 -5.91 -3.85 -4.39
C ILE A 92 -5.58 -2.78 -3.34
N ASN A 93 -5.57 -3.13 -2.04
CA ASN A 93 -5.27 -2.16 -0.96
C ASN A 93 -3.93 -1.47 -1.18
N PHE A 94 -2.86 -2.24 -1.41
CA PHE A 94 -1.52 -1.66 -1.66
C PHE A 94 -1.45 -0.96 -3.02
N GLY A 95 -2.12 -1.49 -4.04
CA GLY A 95 -2.18 -0.85 -5.35
C GLY A 95 -2.80 0.53 -5.28
N ILE A 96 -3.92 0.67 -4.58
CA ILE A 96 -4.61 1.96 -4.41
C ILE A 96 -3.79 2.92 -3.55
N VAL A 97 -3.22 2.45 -2.42
CA VAL A 97 -2.27 3.24 -1.61
C VAL A 97 -1.17 3.83 -2.49
N TYR A 98 -0.64 3.04 -3.43
CA TYR A 98 0.46 3.45 -4.30
C TYR A 98 0.04 4.15 -5.61
N GLY A 99 -1.23 4.54 -5.76
CA GLY A 99 -1.72 5.20 -6.98
C GLY A 99 -1.60 4.31 -8.23
N MET A 100 -1.78 3.00 -8.10
CA MET A 100 -1.79 2.10 -9.25
C MET A 100 -3.03 2.35 -10.11
N SER A 101 -2.81 2.41 -11.43
CA SER A 101 -3.89 2.44 -12.40
C SER A 101 -4.53 1.07 -12.53
N ALA A 102 -5.77 1.01 -13.04
CA ALA A 102 -6.44 -0.24 -13.38
C ALA A 102 -5.61 -1.14 -14.30
N PHE A 103 -4.77 -0.56 -15.18
CA PHE A 103 -3.84 -1.32 -16.03
C PHE A 103 -2.72 -2.00 -15.23
N ARG A 104 -2.15 -1.34 -14.23
CA ARG A 104 -1.14 -1.99 -13.37
C ARG A 104 -1.78 -3.07 -12.51
N LEU A 105 -2.94 -2.76 -11.93
CA LEU A 105 -3.68 -3.70 -11.10
C LEU A 105 -4.13 -4.94 -11.90
N SER A 106 -4.56 -4.77 -13.15
CA SER A 106 -4.94 -5.90 -14.01
C SER A 106 -3.79 -6.85 -14.26
N ASN A 107 -2.57 -6.32 -14.45
CA ASN A 107 -1.38 -7.16 -14.66
C ASN A 107 -0.93 -7.84 -13.37
N GLU A 108 -1.04 -7.17 -12.22
CA GLU A 108 -0.70 -7.73 -10.91
C GLU A 108 -1.63 -8.88 -10.52
N LEU A 109 -2.93 -8.74 -10.85
CA LEU A 109 -3.96 -9.71 -10.51
C LEU A 109 -4.20 -10.77 -11.59
N ASP A 110 -3.62 -10.61 -12.78
CA ASP A 110 -3.90 -11.42 -13.97
C ASP A 110 -5.41 -11.49 -14.30
N ILE A 111 -6.05 -10.32 -14.38
CA ILE A 111 -7.48 -10.16 -14.69
C ILE A 111 -7.72 -9.17 -15.83
N PRO A 112 -8.90 -9.19 -16.48
CA PRO A 112 -9.29 -8.15 -17.42
C PRO A 112 -9.20 -6.75 -16.81
N ARG A 113 -8.76 -5.78 -17.61
CA ARG A 113 -8.67 -4.36 -17.18
C ARG A 113 -10.01 -3.79 -16.70
N ALA A 114 -11.12 -4.23 -17.29
CA ALA A 114 -12.46 -3.80 -16.88
C ALA A 114 -12.75 -4.21 -15.43
N ASP A 115 -12.43 -5.45 -15.08
CA ASP A 115 -12.63 -5.99 -13.73
C ASP A 115 -11.74 -5.26 -12.71
N ALA A 116 -10.48 -5.00 -13.08
CA ALA A 116 -9.59 -4.19 -12.24
C ALA A 116 -10.13 -2.77 -11.99
N GLN A 117 -10.75 -2.15 -12.99
CA GLN A 117 -11.39 -0.85 -12.83
C GLN A 117 -12.60 -0.94 -11.90
N GLN A 118 -13.46 -1.96 -12.08
CA GLN A 118 -14.60 -2.19 -11.20
C GLN A 118 -14.18 -2.38 -9.74
N TYR A 119 -13.08 -3.10 -9.48
CA TYR A 119 -12.54 -3.27 -8.14
C TYR A 119 -12.05 -1.96 -7.52
N ILE A 120 -11.40 -1.10 -8.32
CA ILE A 120 -10.97 0.23 -7.87
C ILE A 120 -12.20 1.10 -7.55
N ASP A 121 -13.21 1.08 -8.43
CA ASP A 121 -14.42 1.88 -8.26
C ASP A 121 -15.20 1.45 -7.02
N ALA A 122 -15.41 0.14 -6.84
CA ALA A 122 -16.06 -0.42 -5.66
C ALA A 122 -15.30 -0.10 -4.36
N TYR A 123 -13.96 -0.14 -4.41
CA TYR A 123 -13.13 0.27 -3.28
C TYR A 123 -13.35 1.74 -2.92
N PHE A 124 -13.37 2.65 -3.90
CA PHE A 124 -13.57 4.07 -3.63
C PHE A 124 -15.01 4.45 -3.29
N GLU A 125 -16.00 3.71 -3.76
CA GLU A 125 -17.39 3.85 -3.32
C GLU A 125 -17.50 3.55 -1.81
N ARG A 126 -16.76 2.53 -1.36
CA ARG A 126 -16.74 2.13 0.05
C ARG A 126 -15.87 3.02 0.93
N TYR A 127 -14.70 3.40 0.43
CA TYR A 127 -13.68 4.18 1.14
C TYR A 127 -13.51 5.55 0.48
N SER A 128 -14.59 6.32 0.42
CA SER A 128 -14.64 7.60 -0.29
C SER A 128 -13.64 8.62 0.23
N GLN A 129 -13.33 8.60 1.53
CA GLN A 129 -12.35 9.52 2.12
C GLN A 129 -10.92 9.16 1.72
N VAL A 130 -10.64 7.91 1.35
CA VAL A 130 -9.35 7.54 0.75
C VAL A 130 -9.17 8.25 -0.59
N ARG A 131 -10.21 8.25 -1.44
CA ARG A 131 -10.18 8.98 -2.72
C ARG A 131 -9.94 10.47 -2.51
N GLN A 132 -10.71 11.07 -1.61
CA GLN A 132 -10.57 12.48 -1.27
C GLN A 132 -9.15 12.82 -0.78
N TYR A 133 -8.59 12.00 0.10
CA TYR A 133 -7.22 12.17 0.57
C TYR A 133 -6.19 12.13 -0.57
N MET A 134 -6.33 11.19 -1.51
CA MET A 134 -5.43 11.08 -2.66
C MET A 134 -5.50 12.32 -3.56
N ASP A 135 -6.72 12.79 -3.86
CA ASP A 135 -6.97 13.98 -4.66
C ASP A 135 -6.39 15.23 -3.98
N ASP A 136 -6.63 15.40 -2.67
CA ASP A 136 -6.12 16.51 -1.86
C ASP A 136 -4.58 16.49 -1.76
N ALA A 137 -3.98 15.31 -1.62
CA ALA A 137 -2.52 15.16 -1.58
C ALA A 137 -1.88 15.58 -2.91
N ILE A 138 -2.48 15.18 -4.05
CA ILE A 138 -2.03 15.56 -5.38
C ILE A 138 -2.15 17.08 -5.58
N GLU A 139 -3.31 17.67 -5.27
CA GLU A 139 -3.54 19.10 -5.47
C GLU A 139 -2.63 19.96 -4.58
N SER A 140 -2.46 19.56 -3.31
CA SER A 140 -1.51 20.18 -2.38
C SER A 140 -0.07 20.13 -2.93
N ALA A 141 0.36 18.98 -3.45
CA ALA A 141 1.70 18.82 -4.02
C ALA A 141 1.89 19.61 -5.33
N LYS A 142 0.87 19.71 -6.19
CA LYS A 142 0.90 20.56 -7.40
C LYS A 142 1.06 22.04 -7.04
N LYS A 143 0.36 22.50 -6.00
CA LYS A 143 0.44 23.89 -5.51
C LYS A 143 1.78 24.20 -4.85
N LYS A 144 2.28 23.30 -3.99
CA LYS A 144 3.50 23.52 -3.18
C LYS A 144 4.80 23.15 -3.91
N GLY A 145 4.73 22.22 -4.87
CA GLY A 145 5.89 21.61 -5.54
C GLY A 145 6.57 20.50 -4.75
N TYR A 146 6.02 20.08 -3.61
CA TYR A 146 6.54 19.01 -2.76
C TYR A 146 5.41 18.33 -1.98
N ALA A 147 5.66 17.09 -1.56
CA ALA A 147 4.87 16.40 -0.54
C ALA A 147 5.59 16.40 0.82
N GLU A 148 4.84 16.27 1.91
CA GLU A 148 5.36 16.40 3.28
C GLU A 148 4.77 15.31 4.21
N THR A 149 5.62 14.67 5.01
CA THR A 149 5.21 13.73 6.08
C THR A 149 4.68 14.45 7.32
N TRP A 150 4.08 13.71 8.27
CA TRP A 150 3.61 14.26 9.55
C TRP A 150 4.63 15.14 10.29
N TRP A 151 5.91 14.72 10.31
CA TRP A 151 6.99 15.43 11.01
C TRP A 151 7.71 16.47 10.14
N GLY A 152 7.14 16.87 9.01
CA GLY A 152 7.67 17.97 8.19
C GLY A 152 8.80 17.59 7.23
N ARG A 153 9.16 16.30 7.09
CA ARG A 153 10.07 15.86 6.02
C ARG A 153 9.42 16.14 4.67
N ARG A 154 10.10 16.92 3.81
CA ARG A 154 9.64 17.28 2.47
C ARG A 154 10.33 16.48 1.37
N ARG A 155 9.57 16.14 0.32
CA ARG A 155 10.08 15.57 -0.93
C ARG A 155 9.64 16.47 -2.10
N PRO A 156 10.54 17.21 -2.74
CA PRO A 156 10.25 17.94 -3.97
C PRO A 156 9.81 16.98 -5.08
N ILE A 157 8.84 17.41 -5.90
CA ILE A 157 8.29 16.61 -7.00
C ILE A 157 8.23 17.46 -8.27
N ALA A 158 9.34 17.51 -8.99
CA ALA A 158 9.44 18.29 -10.23
C ALA A 158 8.49 17.75 -11.33
N ASP A 159 8.28 16.43 -11.34
CA ASP A 159 7.52 15.72 -12.38
C ASP A 159 6.06 16.15 -12.46
N LEU A 160 5.49 16.72 -11.40
CA LEU A 160 4.12 17.26 -11.40
C LEU A 160 3.92 18.39 -12.43
N LYS A 161 5.01 19.07 -12.83
CA LYS A 161 5.02 20.11 -13.86
C LYS A 161 5.40 19.60 -15.25
N SER A 162 5.69 18.30 -15.39
CA SER A 162 6.11 17.71 -16.66
C SER A 162 4.98 17.78 -17.69
N ARG A 163 5.36 18.05 -18.94
CA ARG A 163 4.46 17.94 -20.10
C ARG A 163 4.20 16.47 -20.47
N ASN A 164 5.08 15.56 -20.07
CA ASN A 164 4.92 14.14 -20.26
C ASN A 164 3.92 13.59 -19.23
N VAL A 165 2.87 12.95 -19.72
CA VAL A 165 1.80 12.39 -18.90
C VAL A 165 2.33 11.31 -17.95
N ARG A 166 3.27 10.47 -18.39
CA ARG A 166 3.82 9.38 -17.57
C ARG A 166 4.59 9.91 -16.37
N ASP A 167 5.44 10.92 -16.60
CA ASP A 167 6.21 11.55 -15.54
C ASP A 167 5.27 12.21 -14.54
N ARG A 168 4.25 12.93 -15.02
CA ARG A 168 3.25 13.55 -14.15
C ARG A 168 2.50 12.52 -13.30
N MET A 169 2.06 11.41 -13.88
CA MET A 169 1.41 10.32 -13.13
C MET A 169 2.36 9.70 -12.08
N ALA A 170 3.65 9.55 -12.40
CA ALA A 170 4.64 9.09 -11.43
C ALA A 170 4.81 10.11 -10.29
N GLY A 171 4.81 11.40 -10.61
CA GLY A 171 4.80 12.50 -9.63
C GLY A 171 3.58 12.48 -8.73
N GLU A 172 2.39 12.20 -9.27
CA GLU A 172 1.15 12.05 -8.50
C GLU A 172 1.22 10.84 -7.55
N CYS A 173 1.75 9.69 -8.00
CA CYS A 173 2.01 8.55 -7.10
C CYS A 173 2.97 8.94 -5.97
N ILE A 174 4.05 9.68 -6.27
CA ILE A 174 4.99 10.16 -5.25
C ILE A 174 4.29 11.09 -4.25
N ALA A 175 3.37 11.94 -4.72
CA ALA A 175 2.64 12.88 -3.88
C ALA A 175 1.75 12.17 -2.85
N ILE A 176 1.07 11.09 -3.28
CA ILE A 176 0.23 10.26 -2.41
C ILE A 176 1.08 9.43 -1.44
N ASN A 177 2.19 8.86 -1.92
CA ASN A 177 2.98 7.90 -1.14
C ASN A 177 3.88 8.56 -0.11
N THR A 178 4.35 9.78 -0.36
CA THR A 178 5.37 10.41 0.50
C THR A 178 4.87 10.70 1.92
N PRO A 179 3.62 11.16 2.14
CA PRO A 179 3.14 11.39 3.50
C PRO A 179 2.97 10.10 4.33
N ILE A 180 2.77 8.95 3.67
CA ILE A 180 2.65 7.61 4.25
C ILE A 180 4.04 7.02 4.50
#